data_AF-U3GWZ6-F1
#
_entry.id   AF-U3GWZ6-F1
#
_cell.length_a   1.000
_cell.length_b   1.000
_cell.length_c   1.000
_cell.angle_alpha   90.00
_cell.angle_beta   90.00
_cell.angle_gamma   90.00
#
_symmetry.space_group_name_H-M   'P 1'
#
loop_
_entity.id
_entity.type
_entity.pdbx_description
1 polymer ?
#
loop_
_entity_poly.entity_id
_entity_poly.type
_entity_poly.pdbx_seq_one_letter_code
_entity_poly.pdbx_strand_id
1 'polypeptide(L)'
;MMYPRLKLARNLLTNDGVIFIQIDDKEYDNLLKIMKEIFGEENFINSICVNMSNMSGQKINNAILGKKFPKIKEYILIFCKNKDNYKLKIPKKSKENGILNII
;
A
#
# COMPACT_ATOMS: atom_id res chain seq x y z
N MET A 1 -14.54 9.98 -5.67
CA MET A 1 -15.48 8.95 -6.20
C MET A 1 -14.76 7.65 -6.61
N MET A 2 -14.40 6.80 -5.64
CA MET A 2 -13.73 5.51 -5.93
C MET A 2 -14.64 4.27 -5.74
N TYR A 3 -15.69 4.40 -4.92
CA TYR A 3 -16.49 3.26 -4.46
C TYR A 3 -17.04 2.36 -5.58
N PRO A 4 -17.71 2.87 -6.65
CA PRO A 4 -18.24 1.99 -7.70
C PRO A 4 -17.14 1.23 -8.47
N ARG A 5 -15.97 1.86 -8.65
CA ARG A 5 -14.82 1.25 -9.33
C ARG A 5 -14.23 0.11 -8.51
N LEU A 6 -14.10 0.29 -7.20
CA LEU A 6 -13.59 -0.74 -6.29
C LEU A 6 -14.56 -1.93 -6.19
N LYS A 7 -15.87 -1.67 -6.18
CA LYS A 7 -16.89 -2.71 -6.20
C LYS A 7 -16.84 -3.55 -7.49
N LEU A 8 -16.67 -2.89 -8.65
CA LEU A 8 -16.47 -3.60 -9.91
C LEU A 8 -15.14 -4.38 -9.92
N ALA A 9 -14.05 -3.80 -9.42
CA ALA A 9 -12.75 -4.46 -9.34
C ALA A 9 -12.82 -5.76 -8.52
N ARG A 10 -13.52 -5.76 -7.38
CA ARG A 10 -13.77 -6.99 -6.59
C ARG A 10 -14.51 -8.06 -7.39
N ASN A 11 -15.49 -7.67 -8.20
CA ASN A 11 -16.25 -8.61 -9.01
C ASN A 11 -15.36 -9.26 -10.09
N LEU A 12 -14.44 -8.51 -10.67
CA LEU A 12 -13.53 -8.97 -11.73
C LEU A 12 -12.38 -9.86 -11.24
N LEU A 13 -12.00 -9.79 -9.95
CA LEU A 13 -10.96 -10.67 -9.40
C LEU A 13 -11.39 -12.14 -9.41
N THR A 14 -10.44 -13.04 -9.66
CA THR A 14 -10.60 -14.48 -9.38
C THR A 14 -10.68 -14.72 -7.87
N ASN A 15 -11.14 -15.90 -7.45
CA ASN A 15 -11.27 -16.23 -6.02
C ASN A 15 -9.93 -16.19 -5.28
N ASP A 16 -8.82 -16.50 -5.94
CA ASP A 16 -7.46 -16.40 -5.40
C ASP A 16 -6.79 -15.04 -5.69
N GLY A 17 -7.54 -14.13 -6.33
CA GLY A 17 -7.06 -12.84 -6.79
C GLY A 17 -6.74 -11.87 -5.64
N VAL A 18 -5.72 -11.05 -5.87
CA VAL A 18 -5.22 -10.00 -4.97
C VAL A 18 -5.20 -8.68 -5.71
N ILE A 19 -5.56 -7.60 -5.01
CA ILE A 19 -5.45 -6.23 -5.51
C ILE A 19 -4.47 -5.43 -4.66
N PHE A 20 -3.69 -4.61 -5.34
CA PHE A 20 -2.73 -3.68 -4.76
C PHE A 20 -3.16 -2.27 -5.14
N ILE A 21 -3.27 -1.38 -4.16
CA ILE A 21 -3.69 0.01 -4.40
C ILE A 21 -2.70 0.94 -3.72
N GLN A 22 -1.98 1.71 -4.52
CA GLN A 22 -1.10 2.76 -4.03
C GLN A 22 -1.94 4.01 -3.67
N ILE A 23 -1.66 4.59 -2.51
CA ILE A 23 -2.36 5.75 -1.99
C ILE A 23 -1.42 6.60 -1.13
N ASP A 24 -1.68 7.90 -1.09
CA ASP A 24 -0.98 8.78 -0.18
C ASP A 24 -1.54 8.71 1.25
N ASP A 25 -0.89 9.42 2.15
CA ASP A 25 -1.28 9.54 3.56
C ASP A 25 -2.64 10.22 3.78
N LYS A 26 -3.05 11.11 2.86
CA LYS A 26 -4.25 11.93 3.03
C LYS A 26 -5.53 11.11 2.91
N GLU A 27 -5.55 10.16 1.97
CA GLU A 27 -6.73 9.34 1.70
C GLU A 27 -6.59 7.88 2.16
N TYR A 28 -5.48 7.54 2.84
CA TYR A 28 -5.21 6.20 3.33
C TYR A 28 -6.37 5.63 4.18
N ASP A 29 -6.80 6.37 5.21
CA ASP A 29 -7.85 5.89 6.13
C ASP A 29 -9.21 5.77 5.44
N ASN A 30 -9.53 6.69 4.54
CA ASN A 30 -10.78 6.66 3.79
C ASN A 30 -10.81 5.47 2.82
N LEU A 31 -9.72 5.25 2.09
CA LEU A 31 -9.59 4.10 1.20
C LEU A 31 -9.63 2.78 1.98
N LEU A 32 -8.92 2.70 3.11
CA LEU A 32 -8.91 1.50 3.95
C LEU A 32 -10.30 1.14 4.44
N LYS A 33 -11.10 2.12 4.90
CA LYS A 33 -12.50 1.90 5.32
C LYS A 33 -13.36 1.38 4.17
N ILE A 34 -13.26 1.99 3.00
CA ILE A 34 -14.04 1.56 1.82
C ILE A 34 -13.60 0.16 1.36
N MET A 35 -12.31 -0.14 1.37
CA MET A 35 -11.79 -1.46 1.01
C MET A 35 -12.27 -2.52 1.99
N LYS A 36 -12.26 -2.23 3.29
CA LYS A 36 -12.81 -3.12 4.33
C LYS A 36 -14.30 -3.39 4.14
N GLU A 37 -15.08 -2.38 3.77
CA GLU A 37 -16.50 -2.54 3.47
C GLU A 37 -16.74 -3.40 2.22
N ILE A 38 -16.00 -3.15 1.14
CA ILE A 38 -16.20 -3.82 -0.15
C ILE A 38 -15.64 -5.25 -0.14
N PHE A 39 -14.43 -5.43 0.40
CA PHE A 39 -13.70 -6.69 0.37
C PHE A 39 -13.93 -7.55 1.62
N GLY A 40 -14.35 -6.97 2.75
CA GLY A 40 -14.34 -7.63 4.06
C GLY A 40 -13.03 -7.36 4.82
N GLU A 41 -13.11 -7.13 6.13
CA GLU A 41 -11.94 -6.85 6.95
C GLU A 41 -10.97 -8.04 7.02
N GLU A 42 -11.51 -9.25 7.01
CA GLU A 42 -10.76 -10.50 7.06
C GLU A 42 -9.86 -10.71 5.83
N ASN A 43 -10.22 -10.08 4.71
CA ASN A 43 -9.52 -10.17 3.43
C ASN A 43 -8.41 -9.12 3.25
N PHE A 44 -8.19 -8.27 4.27
CA PHE A 44 -7.00 -7.42 4.34
C PHE A 44 -5.75 -8.27 4.54
N ILE A 45 -4.74 -8.08 3.70
CA ILE A 45 -3.47 -8.81 3.79
C ILE A 45 -2.42 -7.96 4.51
N ASN A 46 -2.11 -6.78 3.98
CA ASN A 46 -1.07 -5.91 4.53
C ASN A 46 -1.15 -4.47 3.98
N SER A 47 -0.40 -3.57 4.61
CA SER A 47 -0.12 -2.21 4.13
C SER A 47 1.38 -2.01 4.07
N ILE A 48 1.91 -1.78 2.87
CA ILE A 48 3.34 -1.53 2.65
C ILE A 48 3.58 -0.03 2.64
N CYS A 49 4.53 0.45 3.45
CA CYS A 49 5.02 1.82 3.36
C CYS A 49 6.14 1.88 2.32
N VAL A 50 6.01 2.75 1.31
CA VAL A 50 6.98 2.94 0.23
C VAL A 50 7.70 4.27 0.43
N ASN A 51 9.03 4.25 0.39
CA ASN A 51 9.82 5.48 0.42
C ASN A 51 9.87 6.10 -0.98
N MET A 52 9.18 7.22 -1.16
CA MET A 52 9.05 7.89 -2.45
C MET A 52 10.25 8.77 -2.81
N SER A 53 11.00 9.24 -1.81
CA SER A 53 12.18 10.06 -2.06
C SER A 53 13.05 10.22 -0.82
N ASN A 54 14.36 10.24 -1.03
CA ASN A 54 15.30 10.66 0.00
C ASN A 54 15.12 12.15 0.33
N MET A 55 15.23 12.47 1.61
CA MET A 55 15.23 13.86 2.08
C MET A 55 16.43 14.58 1.47
N SER A 56 16.21 15.53 0.57
CA SER A 56 17.28 16.34 -0.02
C SER A 56 16.77 17.71 -0.47
N GLY A 57 17.67 18.68 -0.55
CA GLY A 57 17.40 20.03 -1.05
C GLY A 57 16.30 20.76 -0.26
N GLN A 58 15.35 21.36 -0.99
CA GLN A 58 14.30 22.20 -0.40
C GLN A 58 13.40 21.45 0.61
N LYS A 59 13.25 20.12 0.49
CA LYS A 59 12.46 19.31 1.43
C LYS A 59 13.08 19.31 2.84
N ILE A 60 14.41 19.22 2.93
CA ILE A 60 15.14 19.33 4.21
C ILE A 60 14.98 20.72 4.77
N ASN A 61 15.24 21.76 3.96
CA ASN A 61 15.24 23.14 4.45
C ASN A 61 13.85 23.54 4.99
N ASN A 62 12.77 23.12 4.33
CA ASN A 62 11.41 23.38 4.81
C ASN A 62 11.09 22.64 6.12
N ALA A 63 11.65 21.44 6.32
CA ALA A 63 11.50 20.69 7.56
C ALA A 63 12.30 21.33 8.71
N ILE A 64 13.56 21.71 8.47
CA ILE A 64 14.43 22.38 9.44
C ILE A 64 13.84 23.73 9.87
N LEU A 65 13.32 24.50 8.91
CA LEU A 65 12.69 25.79 9.18
C LEU A 65 11.28 25.67 9.78
N GLY A 66 10.81 24.46 10.07
CA GLY A 66 9.48 24.20 10.65
C GLY A 66 8.30 24.58 9.76
N LYS A 67 8.53 24.83 8.46
CA LYS A 67 7.48 25.29 7.53
C LYS A 67 6.54 24.16 7.12
N LYS A 68 7.07 22.96 6.91
CA LYS A 68 6.29 21.80 6.44
C LYS A 68 7.00 20.48 6.73
N PHE A 69 6.23 19.50 7.19
CA PHE A 69 6.71 18.13 7.27
C PHE A 69 6.89 17.52 5.87
N PRO A 70 7.99 16.80 5.63
CA PRO A 70 8.29 16.26 4.33
C PRO A 70 7.42 15.05 3.99
N LYS A 71 6.73 15.12 2.85
CA LYS A 71 5.97 13.99 2.29
C LYS A 71 6.91 13.10 1.49
N ILE A 72 7.43 12.06 2.13
CA ILE A 72 8.40 11.12 1.55
C ILE A 72 7.89 9.68 1.50
N LYS A 73 6.67 9.44 1.97
CA LYS A 73 6.09 8.11 2.02
C LYS A 73 4.74 8.05 1.35
N GLU A 74 4.46 6.92 0.75
CA GLU A 74 3.15 6.49 0.30
C GLU A 74 2.88 5.07 0.80
N TYR A 75 1.66 4.60 0.61
CA TYR A 75 1.21 3.31 1.08
C TYR A 75 0.70 2.46 -0.08
N ILE A 76 0.94 1.16 -0.03
CA ILE A 76 0.29 0.18 -0.91
C ILE A 76 -0.57 -0.72 -0.02
N LEU A 77 -1.89 -0.60 -0.16
CA LEU A 77 -2.86 -1.48 0.47
C LEU A 77 -3.02 -2.76 -0.33
N ILE A 78 -3.02 -3.90 0.37
CA ILE A 78 -3.13 -5.23 -0.22
C ILE A 78 -4.37 -5.92 0.33
N PHE A 79 -5.28 -6.30 -0.56
CA PHE A 79 -6.49 -7.07 -0.25
C PHE A 79 -6.60 -8.28 -1.17
N CYS A 80 -7.15 -9.38 -0.67
CA CYS A 80 -7.56 -10.52 -1.49
C CYS A 80 -9.07 -10.52 -1.71
N LYS A 81 -9.55 -11.31 -2.69
CA LYS A 81 -10.99 -11.58 -2.83
C LYS A 81 -11.50 -12.58 -1.79
N ASN A 82 -10.69 -13.59 -1.48
CA ASN A 82 -11.00 -14.63 -0.49
C ASN A 82 -9.72 -15.03 0.26
N LYS A 83 -9.72 -14.79 1.58
CA LYS A 83 -8.62 -15.10 2.50
C LYS A 83 -8.21 -16.57 2.49
N ASP A 84 -9.15 -17.48 2.30
CA ASP A 84 -8.88 -18.91 2.37
C ASP A 84 -8.23 -19.46 1.09
N ASN A 85 -8.17 -18.64 0.02
CA ASN A 85 -7.74 -19.11 -1.30
C ASN A 85 -6.63 -18.27 -1.95
N TYR A 86 -6.23 -17.12 -1.40
CA TYR A 86 -5.16 -16.31 -2.01
C TYR A 86 -3.79 -17.02 -1.95
N LYS A 87 -3.00 -16.90 -3.00
CA LYS A 87 -1.71 -17.63 -3.16
C LYS A 87 -0.47 -16.74 -3.15
N LEU A 88 -0.56 -15.55 -2.54
CA LEU A 88 0.56 -14.62 -2.49
C LEU A 88 1.70 -15.21 -1.65
N LYS A 89 2.83 -15.52 -2.30
CA LYS A 89 4.05 -16.03 -1.65
C LYS A 89 5.19 -15.08 -1.92
N ILE A 90 5.92 -14.71 -0.88
CA ILE A 90 7.16 -13.94 -1.00
C ILE A 90 8.29 -14.94 -1.24
N PRO A 91 9.04 -14.86 -2.36
CA PRO A 91 10.14 -15.77 -2.60
C PRO A 91 11.22 -15.55 -1.55
N LYS A 92 11.76 -16.65 -1.02
CA LYS A 92 12.89 -16.59 -0.09
C LYS A 92 14.12 -16.10 -0.85
N LYS A 93 14.55 -14.87 -0.63
CA LYS A 93 15.85 -14.40 -1.11
C LYS A 93 16.94 -15.00 -0.22
N SER A 94 17.87 -15.75 -0.79
CA SER A 94 19.11 -16.11 -0.10
C SER A 94 19.83 -14.82 0.28
N LYS A 95 20.45 -14.77 1.47
CA LYS A 95 21.30 -13.64 1.87
C LYS A 95 22.52 -13.61 0.93
N GLU A 96 22.42 -12.90 -0.18
CA GLU A 96 23.61 -12.42 -0.88
C GLU A 96 24.15 -11.23 -0.09
N ASN A 97 25.46 -11.25 0.13
CA ASN A 97 26.21 -10.40 1.05
C ASN A 97 25.75 -8.93 1.10
N GLY A 98 25.16 -8.56 2.24
CA GLY A 98 25.38 -7.25 2.85
C GLY A 98 24.56 -6.05 2.39
N ILE A 99 23.77 -6.10 1.32
CA ILE A 99 22.96 -4.94 0.91
C ILE A 99 21.53 -5.37 0.61
N LEU A 100 20.67 -5.29 1.62
CA LEU A 100 19.24 -5.45 1.46
C LEU A 100 18.65 -4.15 0.91
N ASN A 101 18.80 -3.91 -0.39
CA ASN A 101 17.99 -2.91 -1.10
C ASN A 101 16.58 -3.49 -1.29
N ILE A 102 15.72 -3.31 -0.29
CA ILE A 102 14.27 -3.35 -0.47
C ILE A 102 13.85 -1.91 -0.68
N ILE A 103 13.17 -1.68 -1.81
CA ILE A 103 12.56 -0.42 -2.24
C ILE A 103 11.66 0.16 -1.13
#